data_AF-A0AAV6C6W6-F1
#
_entry.id   AF-A0AAV6C6W6-F1
#
_cell.length_a   1.000
_cell.length_b   1.000
_cell.length_c   1.000
_cell.angle_alpha   90.00
_cell.angle_beta   90.00
_cell.angle_gamma   90.00
#
_symmetry.space_group_name_H-M   'P 1'
#
loop_
_entity.id
_entity.type
_entity.pdbx_description
1 polymer ?
#
loop_
_entity_poly.entity_id
_entity_poly.type
_entity_poly.pdbx_seq_one_letter_code
_entity_poly.pdbx_strand_id
1 'polypeptide(L)'
;MPRIARAAIVSVALAGLWPVSGFCGPDRFAQLQSAYDHEADPVRKAKDLAKLEPDQFASVREQLAAGDEVEALQQLEHFRDEVNLTVAALQPLAPKGEAHPEGFKELQIALREALRQMDSIITGLDVDKRPWFRAVRADLLASQNVLIDVLFPPKPRKTLPKNPAPGGPQ
;
A
#
# COMPACT_ATOMS: atom_id res chain seq x y z
N MET A 1 44.27 2.72 -53.26
CA MET A 1 45.38 2.46 -52.32
C MET A 1 46.44 3.55 -52.51
N PRO A 2 47.26 3.98 -51.53
CA PRO A 2 47.23 3.86 -50.06
C PRO A 2 47.40 5.25 -49.36
N ARG A 3 47.31 5.33 -48.02
CA ARG A 3 48.37 5.84 -47.11
C ARG A 3 47.83 6.27 -45.74
N ILE A 4 48.71 6.07 -44.77
CA ILE A 4 48.55 6.02 -43.33
C ILE A 4 48.73 7.42 -42.71
N ALA A 5 48.14 7.59 -41.53
CA ALA A 5 48.69 8.30 -40.36
C ALA A 5 48.28 9.78 -40.17
N ARG A 6 47.74 10.11 -38.99
CA ARG A 6 48.50 10.52 -37.77
C ARG A 6 47.57 11.07 -36.68
N ALA A 7 47.88 10.69 -35.44
CA ALA A 7 47.78 11.45 -34.18
C ALA A 7 46.36 11.89 -33.72
N ALA A 8 46.04 12.07 -32.45
CA ALA A 8 46.87 12.28 -31.27
C ALA A 8 46.13 11.74 -30.03
N ILE A 9 46.90 11.19 -29.10
CA ILE A 9 46.47 10.94 -27.72
C ILE A 9 46.49 12.30 -27.01
N VAL A 10 45.35 12.73 -26.48
CA VAL A 10 45.27 13.81 -25.50
C VAL A 10 44.76 13.20 -24.20
N SER A 11 45.67 13.13 -23.24
CA SER A 11 45.43 12.86 -21.83
C SER A 11 44.49 13.91 -21.22
N VAL A 12 43.76 13.55 -20.16
CA VAL A 12 43.73 14.27 -18.86
C VAL A 12 42.80 13.51 -17.92
N ALA A 13 43.38 13.06 -16.82
CA ALA A 13 42.67 12.56 -15.65
C ALA A 13 41.89 13.70 -14.98
N LEU A 14 40.68 13.41 -14.51
CA LEU A 14 40.15 14.12 -13.35
C LEU A 14 39.35 13.16 -12.48
N ALA A 15 39.90 12.91 -11.29
CA ALA A 15 39.24 12.25 -10.19
C ALA A 15 38.00 13.05 -9.80
N GLY A 16 36.83 12.56 -10.21
CA GLY A 16 35.57 12.88 -9.58
C GLY A 16 35.27 11.78 -8.58
N LEU A 17 35.79 11.90 -7.36
CA LEU A 17 35.23 11.18 -6.21
C LEU A 17 33.87 11.83 -5.94
N TRP A 18 32.86 11.45 -6.72
CA TRP A 18 31.49 11.84 -6.40
C TRP A 18 31.12 11.16 -5.08
N PRO A 19 30.52 11.91 -4.14
CA PRO A 19 30.01 11.31 -2.93
C PRO A 19 29.07 10.19 -3.37
N VAL A 20 29.24 9.01 -2.75
CA VAL A 20 28.18 8.01 -2.71
C VAL A 20 27.07 8.62 -1.86
N SER A 21 26.32 9.52 -2.49
CA SER A 21 24.99 9.85 -2.05
C SER A 21 24.25 8.53 -2.09
N GLY A 22 23.97 7.97 -0.92
CA GLY A 22 23.01 6.89 -0.77
C GLY A 22 21.66 7.41 -1.23
N PHE A 23 21.45 7.46 -2.53
CA PHE A 23 20.12 7.46 -3.13
C PHE A 23 19.54 6.12 -2.73
N CYS A 24 18.61 6.15 -1.77
CA CYS A 24 17.60 5.10 -1.64
C CYS A 24 16.75 5.21 -2.91
N GLY A 25 17.24 4.63 -4.01
CA GLY A 25 16.80 4.94 -5.36
C GLY A 25 15.58 4.12 -5.81
N PRO A 26 15.05 4.43 -7.01
CA PRO A 26 13.99 3.66 -7.70
C PRO A 26 14.24 2.15 -7.73
N ASP A 27 15.50 1.72 -7.60
CA ASP A 27 15.90 0.31 -7.47
C ASP A 27 15.22 -0.41 -6.31
N ARG A 28 15.01 0.24 -5.15
CA ARG A 28 14.35 -0.41 -3.99
C ARG A 28 12.87 -0.60 -4.26
N PHE A 29 12.20 0.44 -4.77
CA PHE A 29 10.78 0.37 -5.10
C PHE A 29 10.51 -0.72 -6.14
N ALA A 30 11.28 -0.74 -7.22
CA ALA A 30 11.16 -1.74 -8.28
C ALA A 30 11.39 -3.17 -7.76
N GLN A 31 12.35 -3.36 -6.85
CA GLN A 31 12.58 -4.66 -6.21
C GLN A 31 11.39 -5.11 -5.36
N LEU A 32 10.83 -4.21 -4.54
CA LEU A 32 9.66 -4.53 -3.72
C LEU A 32 8.43 -4.81 -4.59
N GLN A 33 8.26 -4.06 -5.68
CA GLN A 33 7.15 -4.24 -6.61
C GLN A 33 7.27 -5.60 -7.31
N SER A 34 8.45 -5.93 -7.82
CA SER A 34 8.71 -7.23 -8.43
C SER A 34 8.48 -8.40 -7.46
N ALA A 35 8.87 -8.24 -6.19
CA ALA A 35 8.60 -9.24 -5.15
C ALA A 35 7.09 -9.42 -4.95
N TYR A 36 6.32 -8.32 -4.86
CA TYR A 36 4.87 -8.37 -4.76
C TYR A 36 4.21 -9.04 -5.98
N ASP A 37 4.63 -8.65 -7.19
CA ASP A 37 4.04 -9.13 -8.45
C ASP A 37 4.20 -10.65 -8.61
N HIS A 38 5.36 -11.19 -8.23
CA HIS A 38 5.67 -12.61 -8.36
C HIS A 38 5.29 -13.47 -7.16
N GLU A 39 4.88 -12.88 -6.04
CA GLU A 39 4.46 -13.65 -4.87
C GLU A 39 3.08 -14.28 -5.08
N ALA A 40 3.02 -15.59 -4.84
CA ALA A 40 1.84 -16.43 -5.00
C ALA A 40 1.16 -16.76 -3.67
N ASP A 41 1.90 -16.76 -2.56
CA ASP A 41 1.35 -17.00 -1.23
C ASP A 41 0.61 -15.75 -0.74
N PRO A 42 -0.70 -15.84 -0.43
CA PRO A 42 -1.49 -14.66 -0.06
C PRO A 42 -0.96 -13.92 1.17
N VAL A 43 -0.40 -14.65 2.15
CA VAL A 43 0.12 -14.05 3.39
C VAL A 43 1.40 -13.29 3.12
N ARG A 44 2.35 -13.87 2.36
CA ARG A 44 3.57 -13.16 1.96
C ARG A 44 3.26 -12.00 1.01
N LYS A 45 2.34 -12.17 0.06
CA LYS A 45 1.92 -11.10 -0.85
C LYS A 45 1.36 -9.89 -0.09
N ALA A 46 0.56 -10.13 0.95
CA ALA A 46 0.05 -9.07 1.83
C ALA A 46 1.16 -8.35 2.61
N LYS A 47 2.17 -9.09 3.07
CA LYS A 47 3.33 -8.50 3.75
C LYS A 47 4.21 -7.69 2.81
N ASP A 48 4.35 -8.12 1.55
CA ASP A 48 5.12 -7.38 0.56
C ASP A 48 4.40 -6.11 0.11
N LEU A 49 3.07 -6.15 -0.06
CA LEU A 49 2.28 -4.94 -0.28
C LEU A 49 2.37 -3.96 0.88
N ALA A 50 2.35 -4.45 2.12
CA ALA A 50 2.51 -3.60 3.30
C ALA A 50 3.89 -2.90 3.35
N LYS A 51 4.92 -3.47 2.74
CA LYS A 51 6.26 -2.84 2.64
C LYS A 51 6.35 -1.80 1.51
N LEU A 52 5.49 -1.90 0.51
CA LEU A 52 5.44 -0.98 -0.63
C LEU A 52 4.81 0.36 -0.27
N GLU A 53 3.81 0.35 0.62
CA GLU A 53 3.01 1.54 0.96
C GLU A 53 3.85 2.79 1.27
N PRO A 54 4.91 2.75 2.10
CA PRO A 54 5.67 3.96 2.41
C PRO A 54 6.35 4.59 1.19
N ASP A 55 6.90 3.76 0.31
CA ASP A 55 7.62 4.23 -0.89
C ASP A 55 6.63 4.72 -1.95
N GLN A 56 5.48 4.04 -2.11
CA GLN A 56 4.40 4.49 -3.01
C GLN A 56 3.88 5.88 -2.59
N PHE A 57 3.59 6.07 -1.31
CA PHE A 57 3.07 7.35 -0.82
C PHE A 57 4.12 8.46 -0.80
N ALA A 58 5.40 8.13 -0.68
CA ALA A 58 6.47 9.11 -0.89
C ALA A 58 6.46 9.63 -2.33
N SER A 59 6.40 8.72 -3.32
CA SER A 59 6.31 9.06 -4.76
C SER A 59 5.09 9.92 -5.08
N VAL A 60 3.92 9.55 -4.54
CA VAL A 60 2.67 10.32 -4.71
C VAL A 60 2.83 11.76 -4.20
N ARG A 61 3.49 11.96 -3.05
CA ARG A 61 3.73 13.31 -2.53
C ARG A 61 4.68 14.11 -3.39
N GLU A 62 5.70 13.48 -3.96
CA GLU A 62 6.64 14.12 -4.89
C GLU A 62 5.94 14.56 -6.17
N GLN A 63 5.10 13.70 -6.77
CA GLN A 63 4.27 14.03 -7.94
C GLN A 63 3.32 15.20 -7.64
N LEU A 64 2.63 15.18 -6.49
CA LEU A 64 1.76 16.28 -6.08
C LEU A 64 2.54 17.59 -5.88
N ALA A 65 3.75 17.53 -5.32
CA ALA A 65 4.60 18.71 -5.16
C ALA A 65 5.11 19.26 -6.52
N ALA A 66 5.25 18.40 -7.53
CA ALA A 66 5.57 18.77 -8.90
C ALA A 66 4.36 19.30 -9.70
N GLY A 67 3.14 19.15 -9.17
CA GLY A 67 1.89 19.49 -9.87
C GLY A 67 1.34 18.36 -10.75
N ASP A 68 1.91 17.17 -10.68
CA ASP A 68 1.55 15.99 -11.47
C ASP A 68 0.40 15.21 -10.82
N GLU A 69 -0.73 15.89 -10.63
CA GLU A 69 -1.91 15.35 -9.92
C GLU A 69 -2.51 14.11 -10.59
N VAL A 70 -2.44 14.04 -11.92
CA VAL A 70 -2.95 12.90 -12.70
C VAL A 70 -2.11 11.66 -12.43
N GLU A 71 -0.80 11.79 -12.39
CA GLU A 71 0.12 10.67 -12.11
C GLU A 71 -0.03 10.20 -10.66
N ALA A 72 -0.12 11.15 -9.72
CA ALA A 72 -0.40 10.87 -8.31
C ALA A 72 -1.71 10.09 -8.12
N LEU A 73 -2.78 10.50 -8.81
CA LEU A 73 -4.05 9.79 -8.74
C LEU A 73 -3.95 8.38 -9.32
N GLN A 74 -3.30 8.22 -10.49
CA GLN A 74 -3.12 6.90 -11.11
C GLN A 74 -2.33 5.94 -10.22
N GLN A 75 -1.29 6.43 -9.54
CA GLN A 75 -0.51 5.62 -8.61
C GLN A 75 -1.35 5.19 -7.40
N LEU A 76 -2.20 6.07 -6.87
CA LEU A 76 -3.11 5.74 -5.77
C LEU A 76 -4.23 4.77 -6.20
N GLU A 77 -4.74 4.89 -7.42
CA GLU A 77 -5.70 3.94 -7.98
C GLU A 77 -5.07 2.57 -8.17
N HIS A 78 -3.82 2.52 -8.63
CA HIS A 78 -3.07 1.27 -8.73
C HIS A 78 -2.89 0.61 -7.36
N PHE A 79 -2.45 1.36 -6.36
CA PHE A 79 -2.34 0.87 -4.98
C PHE A 79 -3.66 0.30 -4.46
N ARG A 80 -4.78 0.99 -4.71
CA ARG A 80 -6.12 0.50 -4.35
C ARG A 80 -6.42 -0.84 -4.99
N ASP A 81 -6.10 -1.00 -6.26
CA ASP A 81 -6.38 -2.24 -6.99
C ASP A 81 -5.52 -3.39 -6.44
N GLU A 82 -4.24 -3.14 -6.12
CA GLU A 82 -3.37 -4.10 -5.44
C GLU A 82 -3.93 -4.51 -4.07
N VAL A 83 -4.40 -3.55 -3.28
CA VAL A 83 -5.05 -3.80 -1.99
C VAL A 83 -6.27 -4.69 -2.17
N ASN A 84 -7.16 -4.37 -3.11
CA ASN A 84 -8.37 -5.12 -3.36
C ASN A 84 -8.07 -6.57 -3.77
N LEU A 85 -7.10 -6.77 -4.68
CA LEU A 85 -6.65 -8.10 -5.10
C LEU A 85 -6.06 -8.89 -3.95
N THR A 86 -5.26 -8.24 -3.11
CA THR A 86 -4.58 -8.89 -1.98
C THR A 86 -5.56 -9.29 -0.89
N VAL A 87 -6.51 -8.41 -0.55
CA VAL A 87 -7.60 -8.73 0.39
C VAL A 87 -8.45 -9.89 -0.14
N ALA A 88 -8.79 -9.88 -1.44
CA ALA A 88 -9.52 -10.98 -2.06
C ALA A 88 -8.76 -12.32 -1.99
N ALA A 89 -7.43 -12.30 -2.16
CA ALA A 89 -6.58 -13.49 -2.03
C ALA A 89 -6.47 -13.99 -0.58
N LEU A 90 -6.57 -13.10 0.40
CA LEU A 90 -6.60 -13.45 1.83
C LEU A 90 -7.96 -13.98 2.29
N GLN A 91 -9.06 -13.60 1.61
CA GLN A 91 -10.43 -13.93 2.03
C GLN A 91 -10.67 -15.43 2.30
N PRO A 92 -10.16 -16.40 1.51
CA PRO A 92 -10.31 -17.83 1.81
C PRO A 92 -9.66 -18.26 3.13
N LEU A 93 -8.67 -17.51 3.61
CA LEU A 93 -7.96 -17.75 4.87
C LEU A 93 -8.66 -17.06 6.06
N ALA A 94 -9.70 -16.26 5.82
CA ALA A 94 -10.41 -15.49 6.85
C ALA A 94 -10.89 -16.32 8.07
N PRO A 95 -11.39 -17.57 7.93
CA PRO A 95 -11.78 -18.38 9.10
C PRO A 95 -10.63 -18.65 10.08
N LYS A 96 -9.39 -18.49 9.63
CA LYS A 96 -8.17 -18.64 10.42
C LYS A 96 -7.57 -17.31 10.85
N GLY A 97 -8.08 -16.17 10.39
CA GLY A 97 -7.45 -14.86 10.55
C GLY A 97 -7.29 -14.41 12.01
N GLU A 98 -8.23 -14.76 12.90
CA GLU A 98 -8.09 -14.48 14.34
C GLU A 98 -6.93 -15.27 14.98
N ALA A 99 -6.76 -16.54 14.58
CA ALA A 99 -5.73 -17.43 15.13
C ALA A 99 -4.37 -17.30 14.43
N HIS A 100 -4.37 -16.88 13.17
CA HIS A 100 -3.23 -16.72 12.28
C HIS A 100 -3.29 -15.33 11.63
N PRO A 101 -2.93 -14.28 12.38
CA PRO A 101 -3.10 -12.89 11.95
C PRO A 101 -2.05 -12.43 10.94
N GLU A 102 -1.08 -13.29 10.58
CA GLU A 102 -0.02 -12.94 9.65
C GLU A 102 -0.57 -12.55 8.28
N GLY A 103 0.00 -11.50 7.69
CA GLY A 103 -0.44 -10.91 6.43
C GLY A 103 -1.66 -10.01 6.60
N PHE A 104 -2.70 -10.47 7.31
CA PHE A 104 -3.87 -9.65 7.62
C PHE A 104 -3.49 -8.42 8.46
N LYS A 105 -2.73 -8.63 9.53
CA LYS A 105 -2.36 -7.55 10.46
C LYS A 105 -1.39 -6.56 9.84
N GLU A 106 -0.40 -7.04 9.10
CA GLU A 106 0.56 -6.17 8.42
C GLU A 106 -0.14 -5.28 7.39
N LEU A 107 -1.01 -5.86 6.56
CA LEU A 107 -1.79 -5.08 5.59
C LEU A 107 -2.78 -4.12 6.28
N GLN A 108 -3.41 -4.55 7.39
CA GLN A 108 -4.27 -3.70 8.21
C GLN A 108 -3.50 -2.47 8.75
N ILE A 109 -2.26 -2.66 9.20
CA ILE A 109 -1.43 -1.55 9.71
C ILE A 109 -1.06 -0.59 8.59
N ALA A 110 -0.62 -1.12 7.44
CA ALA A 110 -0.29 -0.31 6.27
C ALA A 110 -1.50 0.50 5.78
N LEU A 111 -2.68 -0.11 5.69
CA LEU A 111 -3.91 0.59 5.29
C LEU A 111 -4.33 1.69 6.27
N ARG A 112 -4.11 1.50 7.57
CA ARG A 112 -4.39 2.55 8.56
C ARG A 112 -3.50 3.78 8.30
N GLU A 113 -2.24 3.56 7.95
CA GLU A 113 -1.34 4.66 7.63
C GLU A 113 -1.69 5.29 6.28
N ALA A 114 -1.89 4.49 5.24
CA ALA A 114 -2.32 4.96 3.92
C ALA A 114 -3.58 5.85 4.02
N LEU A 115 -4.58 5.47 4.81
CA LEU A 115 -5.78 6.29 5.04
C LEU A 115 -5.48 7.65 5.68
N ARG A 116 -4.55 7.70 6.65
CA ARG A 116 -4.09 8.97 7.24
C ARG A 116 -3.35 9.83 6.22
N GLN A 117 -2.50 9.21 5.41
CA GLN A 117 -1.78 9.91 4.34
C GLN A 117 -2.77 10.47 3.30
N MET A 118 -3.77 9.69 2.91
CA MET A 118 -4.86 10.13 2.03
C MET A 118 -5.63 11.31 2.60
N ASP A 119 -5.96 11.30 3.90
CA ASP A 119 -6.62 12.43 4.56
C ASP A 119 -5.78 13.71 4.51
N SER A 120 -4.45 13.57 4.71
CA SER A 120 -3.51 14.69 4.58
C SER A 120 -3.47 15.23 3.14
N ILE A 121 -3.36 14.34 2.15
CA ILE A 121 -3.33 14.70 0.71
C ILE A 121 -4.61 15.44 0.33
N ILE A 122 -5.77 14.85 0.61
CA ILE A 122 -7.10 15.40 0.25
C ILE A 122 -7.31 16.80 0.85
N THR A 123 -6.76 17.05 2.03
CA THR A 123 -6.87 18.36 2.69
C THR A 123 -6.07 19.44 1.97
N GLY A 124 -4.92 19.07 1.39
CA GLY A 124 -4.04 19.98 0.65
C GLY A 124 -4.42 20.22 -0.81
N LEU A 125 -5.30 19.38 -1.38
CA LEU A 125 -5.74 19.49 -2.78
C LEU A 125 -6.78 20.60 -3.01
N ASP A 126 -6.81 21.11 -4.23
CA ASP A 126 -7.88 21.97 -4.74
C ASP A 126 -9.22 21.23 -4.72
N VAL A 127 -10.30 22.00 -4.47
CA VAL A 127 -11.62 21.46 -4.15
C VAL A 127 -12.20 20.61 -5.29
N ASP A 128 -11.91 20.96 -6.54
CA ASP A 128 -12.35 20.24 -7.74
C ASP A 128 -11.64 18.88 -7.91
N LYS A 129 -10.45 18.69 -7.33
CA LYS A 129 -9.70 17.43 -7.39
C LYS A 129 -10.08 16.44 -6.30
N ARG A 130 -10.49 16.95 -5.13
CA ARG A 130 -10.82 16.12 -3.94
C ARG A 130 -11.75 14.93 -4.21
N PRO A 131 -12.81 15.01 -5.04
CA PRO A 131 -13.71 13.88 -5.26
C PRO A 131 -13.01 12.61 -5.74
N TRP A 132 -12.01 12.73 -6.62
CA TRP A 132 -11.29 11.59 -7.19
C TRP A 132 -10.43 10.87 -6.14
N PHE A 133 -9.66 11.63 -5.35
CA PHE A 133 -8.86 11.07 -4.25
C PHE A 133 -9.75 10.51 -3.12
N ARG A 134 -10.92 11.11 -2.88
CA ARG A 134 -11.89 10.58 -1.91
C ARG A 134 -12.47 9.23 -2.32
N ALA A 135 -12.64 8.98 -3.62
CA ALA A 135 -13.08 7.68 -4.12
C ALA A 135 -12.07 6.59 -3.75
N VAL A 136 -10.78 6.82 -4.06
CA VAL A 136 -9.70 5.89 -3.69
C VAL A 136 -9.67 5.65 -2.18
N ARG A 137 -9.75 6.72 -1.37
CA ARG A 137 -9.79 6.60 0.09
C ARG A 137 -10.97 5.76 0.58
N ALA A 138 -12.15 5.92 -0.01
CA ALA A 138 -13.34 5.16 0.37
C ALA A 138 -13.16 3.66 0.10
N ASP A 139 -12.54 3.31 -1.02
CA ASP A 139 -12.24 1.93 -1.38
C ASP A 139 -11.19 1.31 -0.44
N LEU A 140 -10.12 2.06 -0.12
CA LEU A 140 -9.14 1.63 0.88
C LEU A 140 -9.76 1.43 2.27
N LEU A 141 -10.71 2.28 2.66
CA LEU A 141 -11.43 2.14 3.93
C LEU A 141 -12.32 0.89 3.95
N ALA A 142 -12.97 0.56 2.82
CA ALA A 142 -13.75 -0.67 2.72
C ALA A 142 -12.86 -1.90 2.92
N SER A 143 -11.71 -1.96 2.23
CA SER A 143 -10.71 -3.02 2.39
C SER A 143 -10.14 -3.09 3.82
N GLN A 144 -9.91 -1.94 4.44
CA GLN A 144 -9.50 -1.85 5.84
C GLN A 144 -10.54 -2.49 6.79
N ASN A 145 -11.83 -2.25 6.56
CA ASN A 145 -12.90 -2.80 7.39
C ASN A 145 -13.00 -4.32 7.25
N VAL A 146 -12.84 -4.85 6.03
CA VAL A 146 -12.78 -6.30 5.81
C VAL A 146 -11.68 -6.94 6.66
N LEU A 147 -10.47 -6.38 6.67
CA LEU A 147 -9.37 -6.90 7.48
C LEU A 147 -9.65 -6.83 8.99
N ILE A 148 -10.31 -5.77 9.45
CA ILE A 148 -10.70 -5.63 10.86
C ILE A 148 -11.70 -6.73 11.25
N ASP A 149 -12.72 -6.96 10.41
CA ASP A 149 -13.75 -7.97 10.68
C ASP A 149 -13.16 -9.39 10.72
N VAL A 150 -12.13 -9.67 9.91
CA VAL A 150 -11.41 -10.95 9.91
C VAL A 150 -10.54 -11.11 11.16
N LEU A 151 -9.82 -10.06 11.56
CA LEU A 151 -8.93 -10.10 12.72
C LEU A 151 -9.70 -10.08 14.06
N PHE A 152 -10.89 -9.48 14.06
CA PHE A 152 -11.69 -9.27 15.26
C PHE A 152 -13.17 -9.61 14.98
N PRO A 153 -13.49 -10.88 14.74
CA PRO A 153 -14.84 -11.28 14.39
C PRO A 153 -15.82 -10.94 15.53
N PRO A 154 -17.02 -10.43 15.22
CA PRO A 154 -18.00 -10.10 16.24
C PRO A 154 -18.40 -11.34 17.02
N LYS A 155 -18.23 -11.31 18.35
CA LYS A 155 -18.62 -12.43 19.21
C LYS A 155 -20.14 -12.64 19.12
N PRO A 156 -20.63 -13.89 18.98
CA PRO A 156 -22.05 -14.16 19.00
C PRO A 156 -22.63 -13.67 20.33
N ARG A 157 -23.69 -12.85 20.27
CA ARG A 157 -24.41 -12.39 21.46
C ARG A 157 -24.93 -13.63 22.19
N LYS A 158 -24.45 -13.88 23.41
CA LYS A 158 -25.06 -14.88 24.30
C LYS A 158 -26.51 -14.46 24.52
N THR A 159 -27.45 -15.18 23.93
CA THR A 159 -28.86 -15.08 24.29
C THR A 159 -28.97 -15.49 25.75
N LEU A 160 -29.20 -14.50 26.64
CA LEU A 160 -29.57 -14.78 28.02
C LEU A 160 -30.84 -15.65 28.00
N PRO A 161 -30.89 -16.74 28.77
CA PRO A 161 -32.09 -17.56 28.86
C PRO A 161 -33.26 -16.66 29.29
N LYS A 162 -34.34 -16.69 28.51
CA LYS A 162 -35.60 -15.99 28.82
C LYS A 162 -36.10 -16.56 30.14
N ASN A 163 -35.97 -15.78 31.21
CA ASN A 163 -36.48 -16.17 32.52
C ASN A 163 -37.99 -16.47 32.39
N PRO A 164 -38.51 -17.64 32.80
CA PRO A 164 -39.94 -17.88 32.76
C PRO A 164 -40.63 -16.86 33.68
N ALA A 165 -41.71 -16.25 33.18
CA ALA A 165 -42.47 -15.23 33.87
C ALA A 165 -42.93 -15.73 35.26
N PRO A 166 -42.94 -14.88 36.30
CA PRO A 166 -43.45 -15.28 37.61
C PRO A 166 -44.93 -15.61 37.49
N GLY A 167 -45.32 -16.78 37.99
CA GLY A 167 -46.70 -17.26 38.00
C GLY A 167 -47.64 -16.21 38.61
N GLY A 168 -48.74 -15.94 37.91
CA GLY A 168 -49.81 -15.09 38.41
C GLY A 168 -50.51 -15.74 39.61
N PRO A 169 -51.03 -14.95 40.56
CA PRO A 169 -51.73 -15.47 41.73
C PRO A 169 -53.05 -16.15 41.35
N GLN A 170 -53.35 -17.23 42.07
CA GLN A 170 -54.65 -17.93 42.08
C GLN A 170 -55.72 -17.10 42.77
#